data_AF-A0AAV3UBV7-F1
#
_entry.id   AF-A0AAV3UBV7-F1
#
_cell.length_a   1.000
_cell.length_b   1.000
_cell.length_c   1.000
_cell.angle_alpha   90.00
_cell.angle_beta   90.00
_cell.angle_gamma   90.00
#
_symmetry.space_group_name_H-M   'P 1'
#
loop_
_entity.id
_entity.type
_entity.pdbx_description
1 polymer ?
#
loop_
_entity_poly.entity_id
_entity_poly.type
_entity_poly.pdbx_seq_one_letter_code
_entity_poly.pdbx_strand_id
1 'polypeptide(L)' 'MTMNDPRIAENSPERPGGDPVCTNCGDAIEIESWHPVLAETDADGSFHLYPFCSSHCRDLWNHTRTINPRE' A
#
# COMPACT_ATOMS: atom_id res chain seq x y z
N MET A 1 -19.70 33.75 32.36
CA MET A 1 -18.37 33.08 32.37
C MET A 1 -18.52 31.81 31.56
N THR A 2 -17.95 31.82 30.37
CA THR A 2 -18.12 30.78 29.35
C THR A 2 -17.51 29.47 29.85
N MET A 3 -18.32 28.41 29.91
CA MET A 3 -17.80 27.06 30.10
C MET A 3 -17.05 26.66 28.83
N ASN A 4 -15.72 26.62 28.91
CA ASN A 4 -14.92 25.91 27.90
C ASN A 4 -15.08 24.42 28.19
N ASP A 5 -16.03 23.80 27.51
CA ASP A 5 -16.26 22.37 27.50
C ASP A 5 -15.22 21.73 26.54
N PRO A 6 -14.24 20.95 27.02
CA PRO A 6 -13.23 20.33 26.16
C PRO A 6 -13.83 19.07 25.51
N ARG A 7 -14.95 19.21 24.79
CA ARG A 7 -15.35 18.24 23.79
C ARG A 7 -14.55 18.54 22.53
N ILE A 8 -13.47 17.79 22.35
CA ILE A 8 -12.92 17.18 21.12
C ILE A 8 -11.45 16.91 21.47
N ALA A 9 -11.21 15.89 22.30
CA ALA A 9 -9.97 15.16 22.17
C ALA A 9 -10.04 14.48 20.80
N GLU A 10 -9.09 14.87 19.96
CA GLU A 10 -8.90 14.49 18.57
C GLU A 10 -9.05 12.97 18.39
N ASN A 11 -10.26 12.50 18.09
CA ASN A 11 -10.43 11.24 17.38
C ASN A 11 -9.99 11.50 15.94
N SER A 12 -8.68 11.60 15.73
CA SER A 12 -8.11 11.32 14.43
C SER A 12 -8.50 9.88 14.13
N PRO A 13 -9.21 9.58 13.03
CA PRO A 13 -9.45 8.19 12.69
C PRO A 13 -8.07 7.58 12.44
N GLU A 14 -7.58 6.80 13.40
CA GLU A 14 -6.49 5.86 13.14
C GLU A 14 -7.00 5.00 11.99
N ARG A 15 -6.59 5.32 10.75
CA ARG A 15 -6.85 4.48 9.59
C ARG A 15 -6.14 3.17 9.94
N PRO A 16 -6.87 2.06 10.15
CA PRO A 16 -6.21 0.80 10.46
C PRO A 16 -5.47 0.38 9.20
N GLY A 17 -4.15 0.54 9.21
CA GLY A 17 -3.29 0.37 8.05
C GLY A 17 -2.44 1.62 7.85
N GLY A 18 -1.14 1.49 8.12
CA GLY A 18 -0.16 2.53 7.77
C GLY A 18 -0.20 2.84 6.27
N ASP A 19 0.49 3.92 5.88
CA ASP A 19 0.53 4.34 4.49
C ASP A 19 0.97 3.18 3.58
N PRO A 20 0.31 2.97 2.43
CA PRO A 20 0.67 1.89 1.53
C PRO A 20 2.13 2.06 1.09
N VAL A 21 2.92 0.99 1.18
CA VAL A 21 4.33 0.99 0.76
C VAL A 21 4.51 0.26 -0.55
N CYS A 22 5.43 0.75 -1.38
CA CYS A 22 5.77 0.14 -2.65
C CYS A 22 6.36 -1.26 -2.43
N THR A 23 5.75 -2.27 -3.06
CA THR A 23 6.21 -3.66 -2.99
C THR A 23 7.65 -3.81 -3.50
N ASN A 24 8.08 -2.97 -4.43
CA ASN A 24 9.41 -3.06 -5.05
C ASN A 24 10.50 -2.30 -4.28
N CYS A 25 10.28 -1.02 -3.93
CA CYS A 25 11.31 -0.18 -3.31
C CYS A 25 11.10 0.10 -1.82
N GLY A 26 9.92 -0.19 -1.26
CA GLY A 26 9.58 0.08 0.14
C GLY A 26 9.18 1.53 0.45
N ASP A 27 9.26 2.44 -0.52
CA ASP A 27 8.84 3.84 -0.33
C ASP A 27 7.34 3.95 -0.07
N ALA A 28 6.94 4.94 0.73
CA ALA A 28 5.53 5.29 0.90
C ALA A 28 4.91 5.69 -0.45
N ILE A 29 3.67 5.27 -0.67
CA ILE A 29 2.88 5.62 -1.85
C ILE A 29 1.97 6.78 -1.48
N GLU A 30 2.17 7.90 -2.16
CA GLU A 30 1.29 9.07 -2.08
C GLU A 30 -0.14 8.68 -2.44
N ILE A 31 -1.11 8.94 -1.57
CA ILE A 31 -2.48 8.44 -1.74
C ILE A 31 -3.35 9.34 -2.63
N GLU A 32 -2.88 10.55 -2.90
CA GLU A 32 -3.57 11.57 -3.69
C GLU A 32 -3.44 11.34 -5.20
N SER A 33 -2.59 10.38 -5.61
CA SER A 33 -2.32 10.05 -7.01
C SER A 33 -2.73 8.62 -7.34
N TRP A 34 -3.04 8.38 -8.61
CA TRP A 34 -3.30 7.03 -9.09
C TRP A 34 -1.99 6.25 -9.21
N HIS A 35 -1.91 5.14 -8.49
CA HIS A 35 -0.74 4.26 -8.47
C HIS A 35 -1.08 2.84 -8.95
N PRO A 36 -0.18 2.18 -9.68
CA PRO A 36 -0.41 0.82 -10.16
C PRO A 36 -0.49 -0.19 -9.01
N VAL A 37 -1.42 -1.13 -9.15
CA VAL A 37 -1.58 -2.28 -8.25
C VAL A 37 -1.63 -3.56 -9.10
N LEU A 38 -1.00 -4.62 -8.62
CA LEU A 38 -1.11 -5.95 -9.21
C LEU A 38 -1.86 -6.88 -8.25
N ALA A 39 -2.84 -7.59 -8.79
CA ALA A 39 -3.63 -8.57 -8.06
C ALA A 39 -3.28 -9.97 -8.56
N GLU A 40 -2.93 -10.87 -7.65
CA GLU A 40 -2.66 -12.28 -7.94
C GLU A 40 -3.45 -13.16 -6.98
N THR A 41 -4.01 -14.24 -7.51
CA THR A 41 -4.45 -15.37 -6.70
C THR A 41 -3.42 -16.46 -6.88
N ASP A 42 -2.84 -16.94 -5.79
CA ASP A 42 -1.88 -18.05 -5.86
C ASP A 42 -2.59 -19.41 -6.05
N ALA A 43 -1.80 -20.49 -6.08
CA ALA A 43 -2.32 -21.83 -6.32
C ALA A 43 -3.18 -22.37 -5.17
N ASP A 44 -3.06 -21.83 -3.95
CA ASP A 44 -3.88 -22.23 -2.80
C ASP A 44 -5.19 -21.42 -2.71
N GLY A 45 -5.36 -20.44 -3.59
CA GLY A 45 -6.54 -19.59 -3.67
C GLY A 45 -6.42 -18.32 -2.84
N SER A 46 -5.28 -18.06 -2.20
CA SER A 46 -5.05 -16.82 -1.48
C SER A 46 -4.88 -15.65 -2.44
N PHE A 47 -5.62 -14.57 -2.15
CA PHE A 47 -5.61 -13.35 -2.94
C PHE A 47 -4.62 -12.34 -2.35
N HIS A 48 -3.70 -11.85 -3.18
CA HIS A 48 -2.65 -10.91 -2.82
C HIS A 48 -2.76 -9.64 -3.66
N LEU A 49 -2.60 -8.49 -3.01
CA LEU A 49 -2.49 -7.18 -3.66
C LEU A 49 -1.09 -6.61 -3.45
N TYR A 50 -0.45 -6.22 -4.54
CA TYR A 50 0.88 -5.63 -4.55
C TYR A 50 0.79 -4.19 -5.08
N PRO A 51 0.88 -3.17 -4.21
CA PRO A 51 0.88 -1.78 -4.64
C PRO A 51 2.30 -1.32 -5.06
N PHE A 52 2.38 -0.38 -5.99
CA PHE A 52 3.64 0.16 -6.51
C PHE A 52 3.58 1.68 -6.68
N CYS A 53 4.66 2.39 -6.33
CA CYS A 53 4.72 3.84 -6.49
C CYS A 53 4.76 4.28 -7.98
N SER A 54 5.18 3.40 -8.90
CA SER A 54 5.29 3.71 -10.32
C SER A 54 5.22 2.45 -11.20
N SER A 55 4.89 2.64 -12.48
CA SER A 55 4.95 1.56 -13.48
C SER A 55 6.35 0.96 -13.58
N HIS A 56 7.40 1.78 -13.43
CA HIS A 56 8.78 1.28 -13.43
C HIS A 56 9.06 0.28 -12.32
N CYS A 57 8.62 0.58 -11.09
CA CYS A 57 8.75 -0.33 -9.95
C CYS A 57 7.96 -1.63 -10.15
N ARG A 58 6.74 -1.56 -10.70
CA ARG A 58 5.95 -2.74 -11.04
C ARG A 58 6.67 -3.61 -12.07
N ASP A 59 7.16 -3.00 -13.14
CA ASP A 59 7.75 -3.73 -14.26
C ASP A 59 9.08 -4.40 -13.85
N LEU A 60 9.93 -3.72 -13.08
CA LEU A 60 11.14 -4.32 -12.48
C LEU A 60 10.83 -5.51 -11.58
N TRP A 61 9.82 -5.38 -10.73
CA TRP A 61 9.40 -6.45 -9.84
C TRP A 61 8.90 -7.68 -10.62
N ASN A 62 8.07 -7.46 -11.64
CA ASN A 62 7.61 -8.52 -12.54
C ASN A 62 8.77 -9.21 -13.28
N HIS A 63 9.73 -8.44 -13.82
CA HIS A 63 10.90 -9.01 -14.49
C HIS A 63 11.73 -9.88 -13.56
N THR A 64 11.97 -9.43 -12.33
CA THR A 64 12.75 -10.18 -11.34
C THR A 64 12.13 -11.55 -11.05
N ARG A 65 10.80 -11.63 -10.95
CA ARG A 65 10.06 -12.88 -10.72
C ARG A 65 10.05 -13.81 -11.94
N THR A 66 10.15 -13.26 -13.16
CA THR A 66 10.24 -14.08 -14.38
C THR A 66 11.62 -14.68 -14.61
N ILE A 67 12.67 -13.98 -14.19
CA ILE A 67 14.07 -14.43 -14.37
C ILE A 67 14.44 -15.47 -13.30
N ASN A 68 13.83 -15.39 -12.12
CA ASN A 68 13.92 -16.41 -11.07
C ASN A 68 12.54 -17.09 -10.91
N PRO A 69 12.16 -18.03 -11.81
CA PRO A 69 11.03 -18.89 -11.51
C PRO A 69 11.43 -19.68 -10.26
N ARG A 70 10.78 -19.36 -9.14
CA ARG A 70 10.94 -19.95 -7.81
C ARG A 70 11.61 -21.34 -7.87
N GLU A 71 12.83 -21.43 -7.31
CA GLU A 71 13.52 -22.72 -7.03
C GLU A 71 12.58 -23.71 -6.32
#